data_AF-A0AAU7DHK0-F1
#
_entry.id   AF-A0AAU7DHK0-F1
#
_cell.length_a   1.000
_cell.length_b   1.000
_cell.length_c   1.000
_cell.angle_alpha   90.00
_cell.angle_beta   90.00
_cell.angle_gamma   90.00
#
_symmetry.space_group_name_H-M   'P 1'
#
loop_
_entity.id
_entity.type
_entity.pdbx_description
1 polymer ?
#
loop_
_entity_poly.entity_id
_entity_poly.type
_entity_poly.pdbx_seq_one_letter_code
_entity_poly.pdbx_strand_id
1 'polypeptide(L)'
;MSWREELKGQMKTPKRITEIAEQLANGEPSRRYRVRAILKWFGAARKGPKIVQDIQTVLSMAGLITVPALNETPIDDLVRFQSSSTLTAIIGDEVNLDSSYASVPPKNDPIPTEPVISNEVNNGISLGPLMSSEDQLEPENDEEQPTSKPDDHPVTSEIRDWTISSLREKKEKGQLVLQPHFQREYVWDLKPELPSRLIESVLLKIPIPPIYFGKAPQGHLEVIDGQQRLTTLMRFVGNEFSLRMLHAMSSLNGKFFKDLSTQQQERILDEPIRTIVIDAAENTELRYEIFERLNRGSMPLNEQEIRNCAYRGPFNELLAQLEREDNWRKVKGGVAPEQRYKEREMILRFFAFANRLQQYTGKLKQFLNEYMAQYAPKEPQQLKAHTTQFRQTIQNIYAVFGPKAGRLYDVDPHTNKGAWDSKFSILVFEIQASALMNRPIVKVQHSAEQIRELFLFTMLSDSALQDAISKRTGSTLQTNVRWTRFRDLVDPIINGTQVEPRFFDFAFRRALYDKFPICLLCKNQIHSFEDSTVDHITPYSKGGKTARENAQLAHRGCNARKNATTPVIEAT
;
A
#
# COMPACT_ATOMS: atom_id res chain seq x y z
N MET A 1 -18.41 33.61 31.29
CA MET A 1 -19.29 32.45 31.52
C MET A 1 -19.93 32.12 30.18
N SER A 2 -19.22 31.41 29.31
CA SER A 2 -19.16 29.94 29.17
C SER A 2 -20.14 29.46 28.11
N TRP A 3 -19.64 29.45 26.87
CA TRP A 3 -20.12 28.78 25.66
C TRP A 3 -20.29 27.24 25.81
N ARG A 4 -20.59 26.73 27.02
CA ARG A 4 -20.43 25.30 27.35
C ARG A 4 -21.68 24.43 27.29
N GLU A 5 -22.91 24.89 27.02
CA GLU A 5 -24.05 24.02 27.38
C GLU A 5 -25.06 23.56 26.34
N GLU A 6 -25.22 24.08 25.12
CA GLU A 6 -26.36 23.61 24.30
C GLU A 6 -26.11 23.37 22.81
N LEU A 7 -25.21 22.42 22.53
CA LEU A 7 -25.31 21.56 21.34
C LEU A 7 -25.17 20.10 21.79
N LYS A 8 -26.27 19.54 22.32
CA LYS A 8 -26.40 18.09 22.56
C LYS A 8 -26.38 17.38 21.21
N GLY A 9 -25.21 16.84 20.87
CA GLY A 9 -25.00 16.04 19.66
C GLY A 9 -25.76 14.73 19.72
N GLN A 10 -26.65 14.50 18.75
CA GLN A 10 -26.98 13.13 18.36
C GLN A 10 -25.71 12.52 17.75
N MET A 11 -25.16 11.53 18.42
CA MET A 11 -23.98 10.83 17.93
C MET A 11 -24.38 10.02 16.69
N LYS A 12 -23.89 10.41 15.50
CA LYS A 12 -24.16 9.68 14.26
C LYS A 12 -23.59 8.26 14.35
N THR A 13 -24.43 7.25 14.11
CA THR A 13 -24.00 5.86 13.93
C THR A 13 -22.98 5.78 12.81
N PRO A 14 -21.74 5.30 13.04
CA PRO A 14 -20.76 5.16 11.99
C PRO A 14 -21.26 4.18 10.93
N LYS A 15 -21.10 4.52 9.64
CA LYS A 15 -21.53 3.68 8.49
C LYS A 15 -21.09 2.22 8.62
N ARG A 16 -19.90 2.01 9.18
CA ARG A 16 -19.31 0.69 9.40
C ARG A 16 -20.07 -0.17 10.41
N ILE A 17 -20.74 0.42 11.40
CA ILE A 17 -21.62 -0.31 12.32
C ILE A 17 -22.87 -0.79 11.59
N THR A 18 -23.45 0.04 10.72
CA THR A 18 -24.59 -0.31 9.88
C THR A 18 -24.25 -1.44 8.90
N GLU A 19 -23.10 -1.35 8.22
CA GLU A 19 -22.61 -2.40 7.31
C GLU A 19 -22.39 -3.75 8.04
N ILE A 20 -21.88 -3.72 9.26
CA ILE A 20 -21.67 -4.94 10.07
C ILE A 20 -23.01 -5.54 10.51
N ALA A 21 -23.99 -4.70 10.85
CA ALA A 21 -25.34 -5.16 11.19
C ALA A 21 -26.02 -5.84 10.00
N GLU A 22 -25.93 -5.25 8.80
CA GLU A 22 -26.44 -5.84 7.55
C GLU A 22 -25.73 -7.15 7.19
N GLN A 23 -24.39 -7.21 7.32
CA GLN A 23 -23.61 -8.45 7.11
C GLN A 23 -24.08 -9.58 8.03
N LEU A 24 -24.24 -9.30 9.32
CA LEU A 24 -24.69 -10.27 10.30
C LEU A 24 -26.16 -10.69 10.07
N ALA A 25 -27.02 -9.77 9.63
CA ALA A 25 -28.41 -10.08 9.25
C ALA A 25 -28.48 -11.00 8.02
N ASN A 26 -27.51 -10.91 7.10
CA ASN A 26 -27.38 -11.79 5.94
C ASN A 26 -26.68 -13.13 6.24
N GLY A 27 -26.36 -13.41 7.51
CA GLY A 27 -25.72 -14.67 7.92
C GLY A 27 -24.20 -14.73 7.67
N GLU A 28 -23.56 -13.62 7.30
CA GLU A 28 -22.13 -13.56 7.08
C GLU A 28 -21.35 -13.39 8.40
N PRO A 29 -20.22 -14.08 8.61
CA PRO A 29 -19.46 -13.96 9.85
C PRO A 29 -18.73 -12.61 9.97
N SER A 30 -18.93 -11.90 11.08
CA SER A 30 -18.15 -10.68 11.37
C SER A 30 -16.65 -10.99 11.50
N ARG A 31 -15.85 -10.17 10.82
CA ARG A 31 -14.38 -10.12 11.02
C ARG A 31 -14.04 -9.63 12.44
N ARG A 32 -12.79 -9.86 12.85
CA ARG A 32 -12.23 -9.33 14.10
C ARG A 32 -11.68 -7.93 13.88
N TYR A 33 -11.94 -7.02 14.82
CA TYR A 33 -11.51 -5.62 14.77
C TYR A 33 -10.73 -5.27 16.02
N ARG A 34 -9.64 -4.51 15.89
CA ARG A 34 -8.95 -3.97 17.07
C ARG A 34 -9.83 -2.93 17.73
N VAL A 35 -9.85 -2.87 19.07
CA VAL A 35 -10.61 -1.86 19.82
C VAL A 35 -10.24 -0.43 19.37
N ARG A 36 -8.95 -0.16 19.09
CA ARG A 36 -8.51 1.13 18.53
C ARG A 36 -9.13 1.51 17.20
N ALA A 37 -9.47 0.52 16.36
CA ALA A 37 -10.11 0.78 15.08
C ALA A 37 -11.58 1.18 15.29
N ILE A 38 -12.25 0.53 16.25
CA ILE A 38 -13.63 0.86 16.66
C ILE A 38 -13.66 2.28 17.24
N LEU A 39 -12.74 2.63 18.14
CA LEU A 39 -12.64 4.00 18.67
C LEU A 39 -12.49 5.06 17.57
N LYS A 40 -11.70 4.77 16.53
CA LYS A 40 -11.54 5.66 15.36
C LYS A 40 -12.83 5.86 14.58
N TRP A 41 -13.73 4.87 14.50
CA TRP A 41 -15.03 5.03 13.83
C TRP A 41 -15.90 6.08 14.51
N PHE A 42 -15.68 6.30 15.80
CA PHE A 42 -16.34 7.32 16.62
C PHE A 42 -15.48 8.57 16.83
N GLY A 43 -14.40 8.74 16.06
CA GLY A 43 -13.51 9.91 16.14
C GLY A 43 -12.68 10.00 17.41
N ALA A 44 -12.55 8.90 18.18
CA ALA A 44 -11.87 8.90 19.47
C ALA A 44 -10.46 8.30 19.40
N ALA A 45 -9.51 8.98 20.06
CA ALA A 45 -8.12 8.53 20.17
C ALA A 45 -7.83 7.73 21.47
N ARG A 46 -8.72 7.77 22.46
CA ARG A 46 -8.54 7.13 23.78
C ARG A 46 -9.80 6.36 24.18
N LYS A 47 -9.62 5.25 24.90
CA LYS A 47 -10.70 4.43 25.47
C LYS A 47 -11.15 5.00 26.83
N GLY A 48 -11.93 6.09 26.79
CA GLY A 48 -12.51 6.70 28.00
C GLY A 48 -13.89 6.12 28.36
N PRO A 49 -14.38 6.26 29.62
CA PRO A 49 -15.68 5.72 30.04
C PRO A 49 -16.85 6.25 29.20
N LYS A 50 -16.88 7.56 28.94
CA LYS A 50 -17.93 8.23 28.15
C LYS A 50 -17.99 7.71 26.71
N ILE A 51 -16.84 7.61 26.02
CA ILE A 51 -16.83 7.13 24.64
C ILE A 51 -17.18 5.63 24.55
N VAL A 52 -16.79 4.83 25.54
CA VAL A 52 -17.19 3.41 25.59
C VAL A 52 -18.70 3.29 25.75
N GLN A 53 -19.30 4.10 26.63
CA GLN A 53 -20.75 4.14 26.81
C GLN A 53 -21.47 4.59 25.53
N ASP A 54 -20.97 5.64 24.88
CA ASP A 54 -21.54 6.13 23.63
C ASP A 54 -21.49 5.06 22.51
N ILE A 55 -20.37 4.33 22.41
CA ILE A 55 -20.23 3.20 21.47
C ILE A 55 -21.22 2.09 21.81
N GLN A 56 -21.32 1.70 23.08
CA GLN A 56 -22.25 0.66 23.52
C GLN A 56 -23.71 1.02 23.23
N THR A 57 -24.09 2.30 23.38
CA THR A 57 -25.43 2.79 22.99
C THR A 57 -25.68 2.59 21.50
N VAL A 58 -24.73 2.97 20.64
CA VAL A 58 -24.87 2.82 19.19
C VAL A 58 -24.89 1.34 18.76
N LEU A 59 -24.10 0.48 19.40
CA LEU A 59 -24.13 -0.96 19.15
C LEU A 59 -25.47 -1.57 19.54
N SER A 60 -26.00 -1.20 20.70
CA SER A 60 -27.32 -1.65 21.17
C SER A 60 -28.43 -1.22 20.20
N MET A 61 -28.41 0.04 19.74
CA MET A 61 -29.36 0.55 18.73
C MET A 61 -29.26 -0.19 17.39
N ALA A 62 -28.08 -0.72 17.05
CA ALA A 62 -27.85 -1.53 15.86
C ALA A 62 -28.10 -3.03 16.07
N GLY A 63 -28.54 -3.46 17.26
CA GLY A 63 -28.74 -4.87 17.58
C GLY A 63 -27.43 -5.67 17.66
N LEU A 64 -26.32 -5.03 18.02
CA LEU A 64 -24.99 -5.62 18.04
C LEU A 64 -24.37 -5.64 19.45
N ILE A 65 -23.52 -6.63 19.66
CA ILE A 65 -22.61 -6.73 20.80
C ILE A 65 -21.19 -7.04 20.32
N THR A 66 -20.19 -6.82 21.17
CA THR A 66 -18.81 -7.24 20.92
C THR A 66 -18.42 -8.39 21.83
N VAL A 67 -17.70 -9.38 21.29
CA VAL A 67 -17.10 -10.49 22.05
C VAL A 67 -15.59 -10.56 21.77
N PRO A 68 -14.72 -10.44 22.81
CA PRO A 68 -15.02 -10.07 24.19
C PRO A 68 -15.61 -8.66 24.32
N ALA A 69 -16.14 -8.31 25.51
CA ALA A 69 -16.82 -7.04 25.73
C ALA A 69 -15.88 -5.83 25.54
N LEU A 70 -16.35 -4.79 24.85
CA LEU A 70 -15.54 -3.64 24.46
C LEU A 70 -14.95 -2.90 25.67
N ASN A 71 -15.70 -2.79 26.77
CA ASN A 71 -15.29 -2.14 28.02
C ASN A 71 -14.12 -2.88 28.70
N GLU A 72 -14.05 -4.20 28.59
CA GLU A 72 -13.03 -5.05 29.22
C GLU A 72 -11.81 -5.30 28.33
N THR A 73 -11.96 -5.14 27.01
CA THR A 73 -10.89 -5.49 26.05
C THR A 73 -9.83 -4.37 25.88
N PRO A 74 -8.52 -4.63 26.04
CA PRO A 74 -7.46 -3.63 25.81
C PRO A 74 -7.50 -2.99 24.41
N ILE A 75 -6.96 -1.78 24.28
CA ILE A 75 -7.09 -0.96 23.06
C ILE A 75 -6.47 -1.60 21.80
N ASP A 76 -5.42 -2.41 21.95
CA ASP A 76 -4.75 -3.09 20.84
C ASP A 76 -5.29 -4.51 20.59
N ASP A 77 -6.18 -5.03 21.42
CA ASP A 77 -6.74 -6.37 21.29
C ASP A 77 -7.98 -6.40 20.37
N LEU A 78 -8.34 -7.62 19.96
CA LEU A 78 -9.36 -7.88 18.95
C LEU A 78 -10.72 -8.23 19.57
N VAL A 79 -11.78 -7.65 19.03
CA VAL A 79 -13.18 -8.02 19.31
C VAL A 79 -13.90 -8.41 18.02
N ARG A 80 -14.96 -9.21 18.12
CA ARG A 80 -15.85 -9.55 17.01
C ARG A 80 -17.26 -9.04 17.30
N PHE A 81 -17.98 -8.59 16.29
CA PHE A 81 -19.40 -8.24 16.42
C PHE A 81 -20.29 -9.47 16.31
N GLN A 82 -21.33 -9.52 17.14
CA GLN A 82 -22.38 -10.53 17.08
C GLN A 82 -23.75 -9.86 17.19
N SER A 83 -24.79 -10.52 16.69
CA SER A 83 -26.16 -10.07 16.89
C SER A 83 -26.54 -10.21 18.37
N SER A 84 -27.24 -9.22 18.93
CA SER A 84 -27.76 -9.27 20.29
C SER A 84 -28.77 -10.40 20.49
N SER A 85 -29.44 -10.85 19.42
CA SER A 85 -30.34 -12.02 19.43
C SER A 85 -29.63 -13.36 19.67
N THR A 86 -28.31 -13.43 19.48
CA THR A 86 -27.52 -14.65 19.73
C THR A 86 -27.30 -14.89 21.22
N LEU A 87 -27.46 -13.87 22.08
CA LEU A 87 -27.34 -14.04 23.54
C LEU A 87 -28.58 -14.67 24.18
N THR A 88 -29.78 -14.45 23.60
CA THR A 88 -31.03 -15.06 24.08
C THR A 88 -31.08 -16.57 23.82
N ALA A 89 -30.31 -17.07 22.85
CA ALA A 89 -30.20 -18.51 22.56
C ALA A 89 -29.20 -19.25 23.46
N ILE A 90 -28.32 -18.52 24.17
CA ILE A 90 -27.30 -19.11 25.07
C ILE A 90 -27.76 -19.07 26.53
N ILE A 91 -28.68 -18.17 26.89
CA ILE A 91 -29.24 -18.06 28.26
C ILE A 91 -30.49 -18.95 28.45
N GLY A 92 -30.97 -19.61 27.39
CA GLY A 92 -32.15 -20.49 27.42
C GLY A 92 -31.91 -21.90 27.99
N ASP A 93 -30.66 -22.35 28.10
CA ASP A 93 -30.29 -23.66 28.63
C ASP A 93 -29.23 -23.49 29.71
N GLU A 94 -29.64 -23.14 30.93
CA GLU A 94 -29.18 -23.77 32.17
C GLU A 94 -29.82 -23.12 33.40
N VAL A 95 -30.67 -23.90 34.06
CA VAL A 95 -31.15 -23.67 35.42
C VAL A 95 -30.05 -24.06 36.40
N ASN A 96 -29.60 -23.13 37.25
CA ASN A 96 -29.49 -23.41 38.69
C ASN A 96 -29.22 -22.16 39.55
N LEU A 97 -30.13 -21.96 40.52
CA LEU A 97 -29.98 -21.46 41.90
C LEU A 97 -28.69 -20.64 42.20
N ASP A 98 -28.74 -19.43 42.75
CA ASP A 98 -29.34 -19.15 44.06
C ASP A 98 -29.40 -17.64 44.37
N SER A 99 -30.48 -17.25 45.06
CA SER A 99 -30.53 -16.27 46.16
C SER A 99 -29.76 -14.93 46.09
N SER A 100 -30.48 -13.81 45.93
CA SER A 100 -30.82 -12.90 47.07
C SER A 100 -30.96 -11.40 46.71
N TYR A 101 -31.97 -10.79 47.34
CA TYR A 101 -32.27 -9.36 47.52
C TYR A 101 -32.69 -8.53 46.29
N ALA A 102 -33.98 -8.30 46.07
CA ALA A 102 -34.87 -7.32 46.74
C ALA A 102 -35.01 -6.03 45.89
N SER A 103 -36.15 -5.87 45.21
CA SER A 103 -37.24 -4.89 45.52
C SER A 103 -36.94 -3.47 45.00
N VAL A 104 -37.80 -2.65 44.36
CA VAL A 104 -39.20 -2.58 43.90
C VAL A 104 -39.26 -1.28 43.03
N PRO A 105 -40.25 -1.07 42.12
CA PRO A 105 -40.23 -0.14 40.98
C PRO A 105 -41.12 1.14 41.21
N PRO A 106 -41.89 1.67 40.22
CA PRO A 106 -41.60 2.67 39.17
C PRO A 106 -42.52 3.93 39.27
N LYS A 107 -42.59 4.80 38.24
CA LYS A 107 -43.76 5.63 37.79
C LYS A 107 -43.36 6.58 36.62
N ASN A 108 -43.78 6.36 35.37
CA ASN A 108 -45.05 6.66 34.66
C ASN A 108 -45.27 8.14 34.23
N ASP A 109 -45.11 8.38 32.91
CA ASP A 109 -45.96 9.08 31.89
C ASP A 109 -46.50 10.51 32.15
N PRO A 110 -46.94 11.32 31.13
CA PRO A 110 -47.34 10.97 29.75
C PRO A 110 -46.92 11.93 28.59
N ILE A 111 -47.25 11.50 27.37
CA ILE A 111 -47.22 12.18 26.04
C ILE A 111 -48.31 13.27 25.94
N PRO A 112 -48.18 14.33 25.10
CA PRO A 112 -49.04 14.41 23.91
C PRO A 112 -48.48 15.14 22.65
N THR A 113 -48.86 14.57 21.48
CA THR A 113 -49.36 15.20 20.22
C THR A 113 -48.46 15.95 19.21
N GLU A 114 -48.56 15.51 17.94
CA GLU A 114 -48.04 16.09 16.68
C GLU A 114 -48.72 17.42 16.27
N PRO A 115 -48.21 18.16 15.25
CA PRO A 115 -48.73 17.93 13.87
C PRO A 115 -47.71 18.02 12.70
N VAL A 116 -47.97 17.13 11.74
CA VAL A 116 -47.84 17.06 10.26
C VAL A 116 -47.32 18.26 9.40
N ILE A 117 -46.63 17.88 8.30
CA ILE A 117 -46.46 18.47 6.92
C ILE A 117 -45.19 19.31 6.62
N SER A 118 -44.20 18.73 5.93
CA SER A 118 -43.98 18.81 4.45
C SER A 118 -42.56 18.37 4.04
N ASN A 119 -42.50 17.59 2.97
CA ASN A 119 -41.31 17.02 2.35
C ASN A 119 -40.57 18.06 1.48
N GLU A 120 -39.25 18.16 1.61
CA GLU A 120 -38.35 18.42 0.49
C GLU A 120 -37.04 17.63 0.66
N VAL A 121 -36.76 16.77 -0.32
CA VAL A 121 -35.66 15.81 -0.37
C VAL A 121 -34.40 16.52 -0.87
N ASN A 122 -33.37 16.63 -0.03
CA ASN A 122 -32.07 17.14 -0.44
C ASN A 122 -31.00 16.05 -0.24
N ASN A 123 -30.80 15.23 -1.27
CA ASN A 123 -29.76 14.19 -1.32
C ASN A 123 -28.41 14.82 -1.70
N GLY A 124 -27.65 15.27 -0.71
CA GLY A 124 -26.23 15.60 -0.84
C GLY A 124 -25.35 14.51 -0.24
N ILE A 125 -24.78 13.63 -1.07
CA ILE A 125 -23.81 12.61 -0.64
C ILE A 125 -22.47 13.31 -0.36
N SER A 126 -22.13 13.43 0.92
CA SER A 126 -20.83 13.95 1.39
C SER A 126 -19.76 12.86 1.28
N LEU A 127 -18.88 12.96 0.27
CA LEU A 127 -17.67 12.15 0.17
C LEU A 127 -16.64 12.66 1.21
N GLY A 128 -16.22 11.79 2.13
CA GLY A 128 -15.19 12.07 3.13
C GLY A 128 -13.78 12.14 2.52
N PRO A 129 -12.78 12.62 3.28
CA PRO A 129 -11.42 12.83 2.78
C PRO A 129 -10.77 11.51 2.32
N LEU A 130 -10.11 11.54 1.16
CA LEU A 130 -9.38 10.40 0.62
C LEU A 130 -8.31 9.95 1.62
N MET A 131 -8.28 8.65 1.92
CA MET A 131 -7.31 8.05 2.81
C MET A 131 -5.89 8.21 2.23
N SER A 132 -4.94 8.65 3.07
CA SER A 132 -3.53 8.74 2.71
C SER A 132 -3.01 7.36 2.25
N SER A 133 -2.65 7.22 0.97
CA SER A 133 -2.03 6.00 0.46
C SER A 133 -0.61 5.90 1.00
N GLU A 134 -0.33 4.88 1.81
CA GLU A 134 1.05 4.55 2.15
C GLU A 134 1.82 4.12 0.90
N ASP A 135 3.15 4.22 0.93
CA ASP A 135 4.10 3.65 -0.06
C ASP A 135 4.14 2.11 0.05
N GLN A 136 2.98 1.52 0.28
CA GLN A 136 2.74 0.09 0.41
C GLN A 136 2.11 -0.38 -0.88
N LEU A 137 2.86 -1.22 -1.58
CA LEU A 137 2.30 -2.08 -2.62
C LEU A 137 1.20 -2.91 -1.97
N GLU A 138 0.06 -3.02 -2.63
CA GLU A 138 -1.01 -3.88 -2.14
C GLU A 138 -0.52 -5.32 -2.09
N PRO A 139 -0.89 -6.11 -1.06
CA PRO A 139 -0.57 -7.52 -1.05
C PRO A 139 -1.23 -8.19 -2.26
N GLU A 140 -0.42 -8.92 -3.03
CA GLU A 140 -0.90 -9.70 -4.17
C GLU A 140 -1.61 -10.98 -3.65
N ASN A 141 -2.88 -10.84 -3.26
CA ASN A 141 -3.65 -11.96 -2.72
C ASN A 141 -4.47 -12.65 -3.80
N ASP A 142 -3.78 -13.23 -4.78
CA ASP A 142 -4.38 -14.05 -5.82
C ASP A 142 -4.47 -15.49 -5.26
N GLU A 143 -5.68 -15.95 -4.88
CA GLU A 143 -5.90 -17.36 -4.60
C GLU A 143 -5.78 -18.14 -5.93
N GLU A 144 -4.59 -18.65 -6.22
CA GLU A 144 -4.36 -19.51 -7.38
C GLU A 144 -5.03 -20.88 -7.13
N GLN A 145 -5.99 -21.23 -7.98
CA GLN A 145 -6.43 -22.62 -8.07
C GLN A 145 -5.31 -23.43 -8.73
N PRO A 146 -4.97 -24.62 -8.20
CA PRO A 146 -3.91 -25.44 -8.75
C PRO A 146 -4.23 -25.80 -10.20
N THR A 147 -3.45 -25.27 -11.14
CA THR A 147 -3.49 -25.71 -12.53
C THR A 147 -2.76 -27.06 -12.61
N SER A 148 -3.42 -28.11 -13.12
CA SER A 148 -2.77 -29.39 -13.38
C SER A 148 -1.73 -29.18 -14.49
N LYS A 149 -0.46 -29.05 -14.12
CA LYS A 149 0.65 -29.10 -15.08
C LYS A 149 0.97 -30.56 -15.36
N PRO A 150 1.19 -30.96 -16.64
CA PRO A 150 1.42 -32.35 -17.04
C PRO A 150 2.82 -32.89 -16.67
N ASP A 151 3.59 -32.19 -15.82
CA ASP A 151 4.99 -32.49 -15.56
C ASP A 151 5.23 -32.63 -14.04
N ASP A 152 5.28 -33.88 -13.57
CA ASP A 152 5.77 -34.24 -12.24
C ASP A 152 7.28 -34.09 -12.23
N HIS A 153 7.81 -32.87 -12.15
CA HIS A 153 9.25 -32.65 -12.04
C HIS A 153 9.74 -33.14 -10.67
N PRO A 154 10.46 -34.27 -10.56
CA PRO A 154 10.94 -34.73 -9.27
C PRO A 154 12.11 -33.86 -8.84
N VAL A 155 11.89 -33.05 -7.80
CA VAL A 155 12.99 -32.34 -7.14
C VAL A 155 13.74 -33.32 -6.27
N THR A 156 15.03 -33.51 -6.54
CA THR A 156 15.89 -34.26 -5.62
C THR A 156 16.41 -33.32 -4.54
N SER A 157 16.43 -33.83 -3.31
CA SER A 157 17.00 -33.10 -2.18
C SER A 157 17.84 -34.02 -1.32
N GLU A 158 18.97 -33.49 -0.84
CA GLU A 158 19.88 -34.19 0.04
C GLU A 158 19.96 -33.46 1.37
N ILE A 159 19.80 -34.21 2.46
CA ILE A 159 20.01 -33.67 3.80
C ILE A 159 21.50 -33.74 4.13
N ARG A 160 22.07 -32.61 4.56
CA ARG A 160 23.45 -32.52 5.03
C ARG A 160 23.49 -31.69 6.31
N ASP A 161 24.32 -32.09 7.26
CA ASP A 161 24.53 -31.33 8.49
C ASP A 161 25.96 -30.77 8.46
N TRP A 162 26.08 -29.45 8.64
CA TRP A 162 27.37 -28.78 8.63
C TRP A 162 27.53 -27.93 9.88
N THR A 163 28.70 -27.97 10.51
CA THR A 163 29.02 -27.04 11.60
C THR A 163 29.15 -25.62 11.08
N ILE A 164 28.94 -24.62 11.95
CA ILE A 164 29.16 -23.22 11.60
C ILE A 164 30.59 -22.99 11.07
N SER A 165 31.59 -23.61 11.70
CA SER A 165 32.98 -23.58 11.25
C SER A 165 33.14 -24.08 9.81
N SER A 166 32.55 -25.23 9.47
CA SER A 166 32.67 -25.80 8.12
C SER A 166 31.96 -24.96 7.06
N LEU A 167 30.80 -24.37 7.38
CA LEU A 167 30.10 -23.43 6.49
C LEU A 167 30.90 -22.16 6.26
N ARG A 168 31.59 -21.65 7.29
CA ARG A 168 32.48 -20.51 7.18
C ARG A 168 33.66 -20.80 6.25
N GLU A 169 34.32 -21.93 6.43
CA GLU A 169 35.43 -22.36 5.57
C GLU A 169 34.98 -22.51 4.10
N LYS A 170 33.79 -23.09 3.86
CA LYS A 170 33.22 -23.18 2.51
C LYS A 170 32.99 -21.81 1.88
N LYS A 171 32.51 -20.84 2.66
CA LYS A 171 32.34 -19.45 2.20
C LYS A 171 33.70 -18.83 1.84
N GLU A 172 34.70 -18.98 2.69
CA GLU A 172 36.06 -18.45 2.49
C GLU A 172 36.74 -19.07 1.25
N LYS A 173 36.48 -20.35 0.97
CA LYS A 173 36.95 -21.06 -0.24
C LYS A 173 36.13 -20.76 -1.50
N GLY A 174 35.10 -19.92 -1.43
CA GLY A 174 34.20 -19.63 -2.55
C GLY A 174 33.26 -20.79 -2.95
N GLN A 175 33.18 -21.85 -2.14
CA GLN A 175 32.31 -23.00 -2.38
C GLN A 175 30.86 -22.75 -1.93
N LEU A 176 30.64 -21.73 -1.10
CA LEU A 176 29.32 -21.30 -0.62
C LEU A 176 29.13 -19.81 -0.90
N VAL A 177 28.18 -19.51 -1.77
CA VAL A 177 27.71 -18.16 -2.03
C VAL A 177 26.59 -17.84 -1.04
N LEU A 178 26.99 -17.24 0.08
CA LEU A 178 26.12 -16.86 1.20
C LEU A 178 25.00 -15.89 0.76
N GLN A 179 25.37 -14.88 -0.03
CA GLN A 179 24.47 -13.85 -0.53
C GLN A 179 24.60 -13.77 -2.04
N PRO A 180 23.81 -14.55 -2.78
CA PRO A 180 23.74 -14.41 -4.21
C PRO A 180 23.25 -13.01 -4.61
N HIS A 181 23.68 -12.49 -5.75
CA HIS A 181 23.33 -11.13 -6.21
C HIS A 181 21.82 -10.90 -6.38
N PHE A 182 21.05 -11.97 -6.59
CA PHE A 182 19.61 -11.93 -6.75
C PHE A 182 18.84 -11.95 -5.42
N GLN A 183 19.50 -12.25 -4.31
CA GLN A 183 18.88 -12.16 -3.00
C GLN A 183 18.93 -10.74 -2.47
N ARG A 184 18.02 -10.40 -1.55
CA ARG A 184 18.03 -9.09 -0.88
C ARG A 184 19.23 -8.94 0.05
N GLU A 185 19.53 -7.69 0.41
CA GLU A 185 20.53 -7.38 1.43
C GLU A 185 20.12 -7.91 2.82
N TYR A 186 21.01 -7.76 3.79
CA TYR A 186 20.73 -8.16 5.16
C TYR A 186 19.70 -7.22 5.79
N VAL A 187 18.43 -7.64 5.82
CA VAL A 187 17.29 -6.83 6.30
C VAL A 187 17.00 -7.04 7.79
N TRP A 188 17.67 -7.99 8.45
CA TRP A 188 17.54 -8.16 9.91
C TRP A 188 18.13 -6.99 10.70
N ASP A 189 18.91 -6.10 10.09
CA ASP A 189 19.30 -4.82 10.69
C ASP A 189 18.06 -3.93 11.00
N LEU A 190 16.94 -4.13 10.29
CA LEU A 190 15.65 -3.46 10.56
C LEU A 190 14.93 -4.01 11.80
N LYS A 191 15.32 -5.20 12.29
CA LYS A 191 14.76 -5.88 13.47
C LYS A 191 15.91 -6.38 14.37
N PRO A 192 16.58 -5.45 15.08
CA PRO A 192 17.83 -5.69 15.80
C PRO A 192 17.79 -6.80 16.86
N GLU A 193 16.59 -7.24 17.27
CA GLU A 193 16.33 -8.35 18.19
C GLU A 193 16.48 -9.73 17.56
N LEU A 194 16.19 -9.89 16.26
CA LEU A 194 16.24 -11.19 15.59
C LEU A 194 17.66 -11.80 15.57
N PRO A 195 18.72 -11.02 15.29
CA PRO A 195 20.09 -11.55 15.30
C PRO A 195 20.48 -12.14 16.66
N SER A 196 20.17 -11.43 17.74
CA SER A 196 20.56 -11.85 19.10
C SER A 196 19.76 -13.06 19.57
N ARG A 197 18.45 -13.11 19.27
CA ARG A 197 17.60 -14.28 19.57
C ARG A 197 18.07 -15.54 18.86
N LEU A 198 18.60 -15.42 17.64
CA LEU A 198 19.15 -16.58 16.93
C LEU A 198 20.38 -17.13 17.67
N ILE A 199 21.29 -16.28 18.13
CA ILE A 199 22.47 -16.71 18.89
C ILE A 199 22.07 -17.30 20.24
N GLU A 200 21.11 -16.69 20.94
CA GLU A 200 20.54 -17.23 22.18
C GLU A 200 19.96 -18.64 21.96
N SER A 201 19.24 -18.85 20.84
CA SER A 201 18.69 -20.16 20.48
C SER A 201 19.79 -21.22 20.30
N VAL A 202 20.89 -20.88 19.61
CA VAL A 202 22.04 -21.77 19.43
C VAL A 202 22.68 -22.14 20.77
N LEU A 203 22.90 -21.15 21.64
CA LEU A 203 23.51 -21.37 22.96
C LEU A 203 22.63 -22.24 23.89
N LEU A 204 21.31 -22.09 23.77
CA LEU A 204 20.30 -22.86 24.49
C LEU A 204 19.97 -24.22 23.85
N LYS A 205 20.59 -24.58 22.72
CA LYS A 205 20.29 -25.81 21.95
C LYS A 205 18.81 -25.90 21.53
N ILE A 206 18.20 -24.76 21.25
CA ILE A 206 16.86 -24.70 20.66
C ILE A 206 17.00 -24.92 19.15
N PRO A 207 16.30 -25.90 18.55
CA PRO A 207 16.37 -26.16 17.12
C PRO A 207 16.02 -24.91 16.29
N ILE A 208 16.89 -24.58 15.34
CA ILE A 208 16.64 -23.52 14.35
C ILE A 208 16.11 -24.14 13.04
N PRO A 209 15.27 -23.42 12.27
CA PRO A 209 14.80 -23.93 10.98
C PRO A 209 15.98 -24.23 10.02
N PRO A 210 15.87 -25.27 9.18
CA PRO A 210 16.94 -25.68 8.27
C PRO A 210 17.34 -24.57 7.30
N ILE A 211 18.55 -24.66 6.78
CA ILE A 211 19.03 -23.78 5.69
C ILE A 211 18.93 -24.55 4.38
N TYR A 212 18.39 -23.90 3.35
CA TYR A 212 18.23 -24.51 2.04
C TYR A 212 19.28 -23.97 1.08
N PHE A 213 20.00 -24.87 0.43
CA PHE A 213 20.96 -24.53 -0.60
C PHE A 213 20.50 -25.02 -1.97
N GLY A 214 20.74 -24.21 -2.99
CA GLY A 214 20.66 -24.61 -4.39
C GLY A 214 22.03 -24.99 -4.87
N LYS A 215 22.11 -26.07 -5.65
CA LYS A 215 23.33 -26.41 -6.38
C LYS A 215 23.42 -25.54 -7.63
N ALA A 216 24.49 -24.78 -7.76
CA ALA A 216 24.73 -23.97 -8.94
C ALA A 216 25.63 -24.71 -9.96
N PRO A 217 25.67 -24.26 -11.23
CA PRO A 217 26.63 -24.78 -12.21
C PRO A 217 28.05 -24.69 -11.65
N GLN A 218 28.87 -25.73 -11.81
CA GLN A 218 30.22 -25.89 -11.21
C GLN A 218 30.25 -26.37 -9.75
N GLY A 219 29.09 -26.63 -9.13
CA GLY A 219 28.99 -27.39 -7.88
C GLY A 219 29.15 -26.56 -6.60
N HIS A 220 29.22 -25.23 -6.69
CA HIS A 220 29.08 -24.37 -5.50
C HIS A 220 27.64 -24.33 -4.99
N LEU A 221 27.50 -24.04 -3.71
CA LEU A 221 26.22 -23.92 -3.01
C LEU A 221 25.77 -22.46 -2.98
N GLU A 222 24.52 -22.20 -3.34
CA GLU A 222 23.89 -20.88 -3.23
C GLU A 222 22.78 -20.93 -2.18
N VAL A 223 22.65 -19.92 -1.32
CA VAL A 223 21.55 -19.90 -0.34
C VAL A 223 20.21 -19.60 -1.01
N ILE A 224 19.24 -20.51 -0.83
CA ILE A 224 17.84 -20.35 -1.26
C ILE A 224 17.00 -19.78 -0.11
N ASP A 225 17.04 -20.43 1.05
CA ASP A 225 16.39 -19.96 2.29
C ASP A 225 17.35 -20.03 3.48
N GLY A 226 17.14 -19.14 4.45
CA GLY A 226 17.97 -19.07 5.64
C GLY A 226 19.17 -18.13 5.53
N GLN A 227 19.27 -17.33 4.45
CA GLN A 227 20.34 -16.34 4.27
C GLN A 227 20.51 -15.44 5.50
N GLN A 228 19.42 -14.86 6.01
CA GLN A 228 19.50 -13.95 7.16
C GLN A 228 19.99 -14.68 8.43
N ARG A 229 19.61 -15.96 8.61
CA ARG A 229 20.10 -16.80 9.71
C ARG A 229 21.59 -17.07 9.56
N LEU A 230 22.01 -17.57 8.39
CA LEU A 230 23.41 -17.93 8.15
C LEU A 230 24.33 -16.73 8.21
N THR A 231 23.93 -15.60 7.59
CA THR A 231 24.66 -14.35 7.69
C THR A 231 24.81 -13.90 9.13
N THR A 232 23.75 -13.97 9.94
CA THR A 232 23.82 -13.63 11.37
C THR A 232 24.86 -14.46 12.11
N LEU A 233 24.86 -15.79 11.91
CA LEU A 233 25.81 -16.69 12.54
C LEU A 233 27.26 -16.31 12.16
N MET A 234 27.51 -16.07 10.88
CA MET A 234 28.83 -15.67 10.38
C MET A 234 29.27 -14.30 10.92
N ARG A 235 28.37 -13.31 10.93
CA ARG A 235 28.63 -11.96 11.45
C ARG A 235 28.95 -11.99 12.94
N PHE A 236 28.24 -12.82 13.72
CA PHE A 236 28.50 -12.92 15.16
C PHE A 236 29.87 -13.53 15.43
N VAL A 237 30.18 -14.66 14.81
CA VAL A 237 31.51 -15.30 14.90
C VAL A 237 32.62 -14.36 14.41
N GLY A 238 32.32 -13.52 13.41
CA GLY A 238 33.19 -12.44 12.92
C GLY A 238 33.33 -11.23 13.86
N ASN A 239 32.70 -11.24 15.03
CA ASN A 239 32.66 -10.11 15.99
C ASN A 239 32.05 -8.81 15.42
N GLU A 240 31.13 -8.89 14.46
CA GLU A 240 30.54 -7.71 13.82
C GLU A 240 29.43 -7.04 14.64
N PHE A 241 28.85 -7.75 15.62
CA PHE A 241 27.84 -7.18 16.51
C PHE A 241 27.88 -7.82 17.90
N SER A 242 27.41 -7.07 18.89
CA SER A 242 27.19 -7.53 20.26
C SER A 242 25.76 -8.01 20.48
N LEU A 243 25.57 -9.00 21.35
CA LEU A 243 24.26 -9.49 21.74
C LEU A 243 23.46 -8.40 22.47
N ARG A 244 22.14 -8.37 22.24
CA ARG A 244 21.23 -7.39 22.84
C ARG A 244 19.83 -7.95 22.98
N MET A 245 19.06 -7.40 23.92
CA MET A 245 17.66 -7.77 24.15
C MET A 245 17.45 -9.28 24.40
N LEU A 246 18.44 -9.93 25.01
CA LEU A 246 18.35 -11.30 25.50
C LEU A 246 17.59 -11.33 26.81
N HIS A 247 16.61 -12.23 26.91
CA HIS A 247 15.79 -12.40 28.11
C HIS A 247 16.24 -13.60 28.94
N ALA A 248 16.53 -14.74 28.30
CA ALA A 248 16.94 -15.97 28.99
C ALA A 248 18.43 -15.93 29.36
N MET A 249 19.26 -15.29 28.53
CA MET A 249 20.70 -15.14 28.76
C MET A 249 21.10 -13.68 28.89
N SER A 250 20.43 -12.93 29.78
CA SER A 250 20.59 -11.48 29.91
C SER A 250 22.01 -11.01 30.26
N SER A 251 22.80 -11.86 30.92
CA SER A 251 24.23 -11.61 31.24
C SER A 251 25.14 -11.55 30.00
N LEU A 252 24.67 -12.03 28.86
CA LEU A 252 25.38 -11.97 27.59
C LEU A 252 25.06 -10.70 26.79
N ASN A 253 24.10 -9.88 27.22
CA ASN A 253 23.86 -8.59 26.58
C ASN A 253 25.11 -7.72 26.62
N GLY A 254 25.42 -7.06 25.50
CA GLY A 254 26.63 -6.26 25.29
C GLY A 254 27.87 -7.06 24.89
N LYS A 255 27.82 -8.41 24.91
CA LYS A 255 28.98 -9.25 24.59
C LYS A 255 29.09 -9.55 23.09
N PHE A 256 30.31 -9.44 22.56
CA PHE A 256 30.69 -9.98 21.26
C PHE A 256 31.10 -11.46 21.40
N PHE A 257 31.27 -12.14 20.27
CA PHE A 257 31.71 -13.55 20.26
C PHE A 257 33.01 -13.76 21.04
N LYS A 258 33.99 -12.86 20.89
CA LYS A 258 35.27 -12.89 21.60
C LYS A 258 35.14 -12.73 23.12
N ASP A 259 34.03 -12.17 23.61
CA ASP A 259 33.80 -11.91 25.03
C ASP A 259 33.07 -13.08 25.73
N LEU A 260 32.69 -14.11 24.96
CA LEU A 260 32.10 -15.36 25.46
C LEU A 260 33.18 -16.29 26.01
N SER A 261 32.80 -17.21 26.91
CA SER A 261 33.73 -18.23 27.40
C SER A 261 34.14 -19.18 26.27
N THR A 262 35.31 -19.82 26.39
CA THR A 262 35.80 -20.80 25.40
C THR A 262 34.76 -21.87 25.10
N GLN A 263 34.11 -22.41 26.15
CA GLN A 263 33.04 -23.40 26.01
C GLN A 263 31.83 -22.87 25.21
N GLN A 264 31.46 -21.61 25.38
CA GLN A 264 30.37 -20.99 24.61
C GLN A 264 30.76 -20.76 23.15
N GLN A 265 32.01 -20.35 22.90
CA GLN A 265 32.54 -20.16 21.56
C GLN A 265 32.58 -21.49 20.78
N GLU A 266 33.14 -22.54 21.39
CA GLU A 266 33.16 -23.91 20.84
C GLU A 266 31.73 -24.41 20.57
N ARG A 267 30.81 -24.21 21.52
CA ARG A 267 29.41 -24.60 21.34
C ARG A 267 28.77 -23.96 20.11
N ILE A 268 29.07 -22.68 19.82
CA ILE A 268 28.54 -22.01 18.64
C ILE A 268 29.22 -22.56 17.38
N LEU A 269 30.56 -22.61 17.35
CA LEU A 269 31.34 -23.02 16.18
C LEU A 269 31.02 -24.45 15.72
N ASP A 270 30.82 -25.36 16.68
CA ASP A 270 30.57 -26.77 16.43
C ASP A 270 29.07 -27.12 16.36
N GLU A 271 28.17 -26.13 16.45
CA GLU A 271 26.74 -26.36 16.31
C GLU A 271 26.43 -26.93 14.91
N PRO A 272 25.88 -28.15 14.80
CA PRO A 272 25.49 -28.72 13.53
C PRO A 272 24.24 -28.01 13.02
N ILE A 273 24.35 -27.36 11.87
CA ILE A 273 23.25 -26.72 11.19
C ILE A 273 22.65 -27.71 10.19
N ARG A 274 21.37 -28.05 10.39
CA ARG A 274 20.59 -28.84 9.44
C ARG A 274 20.46 -28.09 8.13
N THR A 275 20.86 -28.71 7.04
CA THR A 275 20.70 -28.15 5.70
C THR A 275 20.10 -29.14 4.72
N ILE A 276 19.47 -28.58 3.68
CA ILE A 276 18.86 -29.33 2.60
C ILE A 276 19.38 -28.75 1.30
N VAL A 277 20.09 -29.57 0.53
CA VAL A 277 20.60 -29.21 -0.80
C VAL A 277 19.58 -29.64 -1.84
N ILE A 278 19.11 -28.71 -2.65
CA ILE A 278 18.11 -28.92 -3.67
C ILE A 278 18.77 -28.79 -5.05
N ASP A 279 18.52 -29.78 -5.90
CA ASP A 279 18.89 -29.72 -7.32
C ASP A 279 17.70 -29.22 -8.15
N ALA A 280 17.63 -27.90 -8.35
CA ALA A 280 16.55 -27.23 -9.10
C ALA A 280 17.11 -26.14 -10.03
N ALA A 281 18.37 -26.28 -10.47
CA ALA A 281 19.10 -25.19 -11.12
C ALA A 281 18.44 -24.68 -12.42
N GLU A 282 17.84 -25.58 -13.19
CA GLU A 282 17.45 -25.31 -14.58
C GLU A 282 15.97 -24.91 -14.77
N ASN A 283 15.08 -25.30 -13.86
CA ASN A 283 13.64 -25.00 -14.01
C ASN A 283 13.23 -23.75 -13.21
N THR A 284 12.98 -22.65 -13.93
CA THR A 284 12.60 -21.34 -13.36
C THR A 284 11.29 -21.40 -12.57
N GLU A 285 10.28 -22.11 -13.08
CA GLU A 285 8.98 -22.24 -12.40
C GLU A 285 9.12 -23.01 -11.10
N LEU A 286 9.88 -24.11 -11.14
CA LEU A 286 10.17 -24.93 -9.97
C LEU A 286 10.95 -24.13 -8.92
N ARG A 287 11.92 -23.30 -9.33
CA ARG A 287 12.61 -22.38 -8.41
C ARG A 287 11.60 -21.45 -7.73
N TYR A 288 10.72 -20.80 -8.49
CA TYR A 288 9.70 -19.91 -7.94
C TYR A 288 8.89 -20.62 -6.84
N GLU A 289 8.37 -21.80 -7.17
CA GLU A 289 7.56 -22.59 -6.25
C GLU A 289 8.33 -23.04 -5.01
N ILE A 290 9.61 -23.44 -5.16
CA ILE A 290 10.49 -23.75 -4.03
C ILE A 290 10.67 -22.52 -3.15
N PHE A 291 11.00 -21.36 -3.71
CA PHE A 291 11.18 -20.13 -2.95
C PHE A 291 9.91 -19.74 -2.22
N GLU A 292 8.75 -19.80 -2.87
CA GLU A 292 7.47 -19.49 -2.27
C GLU A 292 7.10 -20.45 -1.12
N ARG A 293 7.28 -21.76 -1.32
CA ARG A 293 6.94 -22.78 -0.32
C ARG A 293 7.85 -22.73 0.90
N LEU A 294 9.15 -22.54 0.69
CA LEU A 294 10.16 -22.55 1.75
C LEU A 294 10.20 -21.25 2.55
N ASN A 295 9.78 -20.15 1.96
CA ASN A 295 9.80 -18.82 2.56
C ASN A 295 8.73 -18.63 3.65
N ARG A 296 8.80 -19.45 4.70
CA ARG A 296 7.96 -19.41 5.89
C ARG A 296 8.84 -19.06 7.09
N GLY A 297 8.85 -17.79 7.49
CA GLY A 297 9.70 -17.31 8.58
C GLY A 297 9.27 -15.96 9.14
N SER A 298 10.00 -15.44 10.13
CA SER A 298 9.67 -14.18 10.84
C SER A 298 9.79 -12.92 9.96
N MET A 299 10.45 -13.03 8.80
CA MET A 299 10.54 -11.99 7.79
C MET A 299 10.54 -12.62 6.39
N PRO A 300 9.37 -13.05 5.88
CA PRO A 300 9.31 -13.71 4.59
C PRO A 300 9.72 -12.74 3.47
N LEU A 301 10.28 -13.27 2.38
CA LEU A 301 10.39 -12.57 1.10
C LEU A 301 8.99 -12.13 0.64
N ASN A 302 8.88 -10.92 0.09
CA ASN A 302 7.72 -10.46 -0.64
C ASN A 302 7.75 -11.03 -2.07
N GLU A 303 6.66 -10.83 -2.82
CA GLU A 303 6.53 -11.39 -4.17
C GLU A 303 7.64 -10.91 -5.11
N GLN A 304 8.03 -9.63 -5.06
CA GLN A 304 9.13 -9.14 -5.89
C GLN A 304 10.50 -9.72 -5.49
N GLU A 305 10.75 -9.97 -4.19
CA GLU A 305 11.95 -10.63 -3.70
C GLU A 305 11.99 -12.10 -4.18
N ILE A 306 10.85 -12.80 -4.21
CA ILE A 306 10.72 -14.14 -4.79
C ILE A 306 11.00 -14.10 -6.31
N ARG A 307 10.37 -13.17 -7.05
CA ARG A 307 10.60 -12.97 -8.49
C ARG A 307 12.07 -12.73 -8.80
N ASN A 308 12.74 -11.92 -7.98
CA ASN A 308 14.15 -11.60 -8.19
C ASN A 308 15.02 -12.87 -8.10
N CYS A 309 14.68 -13.81 -7.21
CA CYS A 309 15.37 -15.09 -7.05
C CYS A 309 15.02 -16.10 -8.16
N ALA A 310 13.75 -16.13 -8.54
CA ALA A 310 13.19 -17.11 -9.44
C ALA A 310 13.40 -16.77 -10.91
N TYR A 311 13.37 -15.49 -11.31
CA TYR A 311 13.51 -15.02 -12.69
C TYR A 311 14.85 -14.30 -12.87
N ARG A 312 15.93 -15.07 -12.87
CA ARG A 312 17.30 -14.56 -13.09
C ARG A 312 17.50 -14.16 -14.55
N GLY A 313 18.31 -13.14 -14.80
CA GLY A 313 18.73 -12.74 -16.14
C GLY A 313 18.78 -11.22 -16.34
N PRO A 314 19.12 -10.77 -17.56
CA PRO A 314 19.38 -9.36 -17.87
C PRO A 314 18.20 -8.42 -17.58
N PHE A 315 16.96 -8.90 -17.67
CA PHE A 315 15.81 -8.07 -17.35
C PHE A 315 15.71 -7.74 -15.86
N ASN A 316 16.02 -8.71 -15.00
CA ASN A 316 16.06 -8.48 -13.56
C ASN A 316 17.18 -7.51 -13.17
N GLU A 317 18.34 -7.61 -13.84
CA GLU A 317 19.46 -6.66 -13.70
C GLU A 317 19.07 -5.26 -14.19
N LEU A 318 18.29 -5.15 -15.26
CA LEU A 318 17.75 -3.88 -15.73
C LEU A 318 16.86 -3.22 -14.67
N LEU A 319 15.97 -3.95 -14.02
CA LEU A 319 15.15 -3.39 -12.92
C LEU A 319 16.03 -2.83 -11.79
N ALA A 320 17.10 -3.56 -11.42
CA ALA A 320 18.07 -3.12 -10.43
C ALA A 320 18.89 -1.91 -10.90
N GLN A 321 19.18 -1.78 -12.20
CA GLN A 321 19.82 -0.59 -12.74
C GLN A 321 18.89 0.62 -12.65
N LEU A 322 17.65 0.47 -13.13
CA LEU A 322 16.67 1.56 -13.23
C LEU A 322 16.27 2.11 -11.87
N GLU A 323 16.18 1.28 -10.82
CA GLU A 323 15.87 1.75 -9.46
C GLU A 323 16.92 2.72 -8.91
N ARG A 324 18.17 2.68 -9.42
CA ARG A 324 19.27 3.54 -8.97
C ARG A 324 19.44 4.81 -9.81
N GLU A 325 18.73 4.94 -10.94
CA GLU A 325 18.93 6.08 -11.83
C GLU A 325 18.46 7.41 -11.21
N ASP A 326 19.24 8.48 -11.44
CA ASP A 326 18.99 9.81 -10.89
C ASP A 326 17.60 10.36 -11.18
N ASN A 327 17.11 10.18 -12.41
CA ASN A 327 15.79 10.67 -12.79
C ASN A 327 14.68 9.91 -12.05
N TRP A 328 14.86 8.62 -11.82
CA TRP A 328 13.93 7.83 -11.02
C TRP A 328 14.02 8.21 -9.54
N ARG A 329 15.22 8.48 -9.00
CA ARG A 329 15.39 9.03 -7.64
C ARG A 329 14.67 10.37 -7.47
N LYS A 330 14.71 11.25 -8.48
CA LYS A 330 13.99 12.54 -8.48
C LYS A 330 12.47 12.39 -8.45
N VAL A 331 11.93 11.35 -9.10
CA VAL A 331 10.48 11.07 -9.16
C VAL A 331 10.00 10.32 -7.90
N LYS A 332 10.65 9.21 -7.55
CA LYS A 332 10.30 8.41 -6.38
C LYS A 332 10.58 9.17 -5.08
N GLY A 333 11.73 9.83 -5.01
CA GLY A 333 12.32 10.38 -3.80
C GLY A 333 13.30 9.39 -3.15
N GLY A 334 14.06 9.88 -2.16
CA GLY A 334 15.09 9.10 -1.47
C GLY A 334 16.44 9.10 -2.20
N VAL A 335 17.51 8.87 -1.44
CA VAL A 335 18.90 8.84 -1.95
C VAL A 335 19.34 7.46 -2.44
N ALA A 336 18.66 6.40 -1.97
CA ALA A 336 18.97 5.02 -2.30
C ALA A 336 17.66 4.19 -2.40
N PRO A 337 17.66 3.08 -3.15
CA PRO A 337 16.51 2.19 -3.23
C PRO A 337 16.12 1.56 -1.88
N GLU A 338 14.84 1.31 -1.68
CA GLU A 338 14.34 0.54 -0.53
C GLU A 338 14.89 -0.92 -0.54
N GLN A 339 15.33 -1.42 0.62
CA GLN A 339 15.99 -2.74 0.78
C GLN A 339 15.14 -3.96 0.35
N ARG A 340 13.81 -3.78 0.26
CA ARG A 340 12.84 -4.87 -0.01
C ARG A 340 12.32 -4.89 -1.45
N TYR A 341 13.05 -4.29 -2.38
CA TYR A 341 12.79 -4.34 -3.83
C TYR A 341 11.42 -3.82 -4.28
N LYS A 342 10.73 -3.04 -3.44
CA LYS A 342 9.43 -2.44 -3.81
C LYS A 342 9.53 -1.62 -5.10
N GLU A 343 10.62 -0.89 -5.25
CA GLU A 343 10.83 -0.04 -6.43
C GLU A 343 11.04 -0.86 -7.70
N ARG A 344 11.66 -2.04 -7.61
CA ARG A 344 11.73 -2.97 -8.74
C ARG A 344 10.35 -3.42 -9.16
N GLU A 345 9.45 -3.68 -8.21
CA GLU A 345 8.06 -4.03 -8.52
C GLU A 345 7.33 -2.85 -9.18
N MET A 346 7.54 -1.61 -8.72
CA MET A 346 6.94 -0.43 -9.36
C MET A 346 7.40 -0.28 -10.82
N ILE A 347 8.68 -0.51 -11.09
CA ILE A 347 9.25 -0.46 -12.45
C ILE A 347 8.73 -1.65 -13.28
N LEU A 348 8.63 -2.84 -12.68
CA LEU A 348 8.06 -4.02 -13.32
C LEU A 348 6.59 -3.79 -13.71
N ARG A 349 5.78 -3.22 -12.81
CA ARG A 349 4.38 -2.83 -13.09
C ARG A 349 4.28 -1.86 -14.24
N PHE A 350 5.16 -0.85 -14.30
CA PHE A 350 5.22 0.07 -15.43
C PHE A 350 5.37 -0.69 -16.74
N PHE A 351 6.36 -1.57 -16.86
CA PHE A 351 6.59 -2.32 -18.10
C PHE A 351 5.46 -3.29 -18.43
N ALA A 352 4.97 -4.02 -17.42
CA ALA A 352 3.91 -5.00 -17.59
C ALA A 352 2.62 -4.35 -18.11
N PHE A 353 2.16 -3.28 -17.46
CA PHE A 353 0.95 -2.58 -17.90
C PHE A 353 1.17 -1.79 -19.20
N ALA A 354 2.31 -1.11 -19.37
CA ALA A 354 2.60 -0.37 -20.60
C ALA A 354 2.62 -1.27 -21.85
N ASN A 355 2.94 -2.55 -21.72
CA ASN A 355 3.06 -3.47 -22.85
C ASN A 355 1.92 -4.50 -22.94
N ARG A 356 1.21 -4.78 -21.84
CA ARG A 356 0.23 -5.88 -21.75
C ARG A 356 -1.04 -5.53 -20.99
N LEU A 357 -1.42 -4.25 -20.89
CA LEU A 357 -2.65 -3.85 -20.21
C LEU A 357 -3.88 -4.72 -20.59
N GLN A 358 -4.01 -5.05 -21.89
CA GLN A 358 -5.12 -5.87 -22.41
C GLN A 358 -5.11 -7.33 -21.94
N GLN A 359 -3.98 -7.83 -21.44
CA GLN A 359 -3.84 -9.19 -20.91
C GLN A 359 -4.08 -9.25 -19.40
N TYR A 360 -4.24 -8.11 -18.73
CA TYR A 360 -4.43 -8.07 -17.29
C TYR A 360 -5.85 -8.53 -16.90
N THR A 361 -5.92 -9.60 -16.11
CA THR A 361 -7.19 -10.23 -15.69
C THR A 361 -7.60 -9.91 -14.26
N GLY A 362 -6.86 -9.03 -13.58
CA GLY A 362 -7.04 -8.73 -12.16
C GLY A 362 -6.09 -9.50 -11.24
N LYS A 363 -5.47 -10.59 -11.75
CA LYS A 363 -4.46 -11.37 -11.03
C LYS A 363 -3.08 -10.76 -11.20
N LEU A 364 -2.71 -9.87 -10.28
CA LEU A 364 -1.47 -9.10 -10.36
C LEU A 364 -0.23 -9.99 -10.26
N LYS A 365 -0.25 -10.98 -9.36
CA LYS A 365 0.89 -11.85 -9.13
C LYS A 365 1.27 -12.62 -10.37
N GLN A 366 0.27 -13.31 -10.93
CA GLN A 366 0.40 -14.06 -12.17
C GLN A 366 0.84 -13.15 -13.32
N PHE A 367 0.22 -11.98 -13.47
CA PHE A 367 0.54 -11.03 -14.54
C PHE A 367 1.99 -10.55 -14.52
N LEU A 368 2.54 -10.23 -13.34
CA LEU A 368 3.94 -9.81 -13.20
C LEU A 368 4.91 -11.00 -13.35
N ASN A 369 4.52 -12.19 -12.89
CA ASN A 369 5.31 -13.41 -13.05
C ASN A 369 5.46 -13.80 -14.53
N GLU A 370 4.37 -13.76 -15.30
CA GLU A 370 4.38 -14.02 -16.74
C GLU A 370 5.23 -13.00 -17.50
N TYR A 371 5.19 -11.73 -17.09
CA TYR A 371 6.07 -10.71 -17.66
C TYR A 371 7.55 -11.04 -17.36
N MET A 372 7.90 -11.31 -16.10
CA MET A 372 9.27 -11.68 -15.73
C MET A 372 9.74 -12.94 -16.48
N ALA A 373 8.92 -13.97 -16.57
CA ALA A 373 9.23 -15.22 -17.28
C ALA A 373 9.55 -14.98 -18.75
N GLN A 374 8.79 -14.11 -19.42
CA GLN A 374 9.02 -13.80 -20.82
C GLN A 374 10.32 -13.04 -21.10
N TYR A 375 10.74 -12.16 -20.18
CA TYR A 375 11.91 -11.30 -20.37
C TYR A 375 13.19 -11.81 -19.71
N ALA A 376 13.09 -12.73 -18.75
CA ALA A 376 14.24 -13.38 -18.12
C ALA A 376 15.25 -14.00 -19.13
N PRO A 377 14.83 -14.73 -20.19
CA PRO A 377 15.76 -15.32 -21.16
C PRO A 377 16.23 -14.34 -22.24
N LYS A 378 15.90 -13.04 -22.16
CA LYS A 378 16.27 -12.06 -23.18
C LYS A 378 17.68 -11.52 -22.96
N GLU A 379 18.39 -11.31 -24.07
CA GLU A 379 19.72 -10.72 -24.06
C GLU A 379 19.66 -9.20 -23.83
N PRO A 380 20.71 -8.57 -23.26
CA PRO A 380 20.72 -7.13 -22.97
C PRO A 380 20.40 -6.24 -24.19
N GLN A 381 20.80 -6.63 -25.40
CA GLN A 381 20.51 -5.87 -26.62
C GLN A 381 19.00 -5.79 -26.91
N GLN A 382 18.24 -6.82 -26.56
CA GLN A 382 16.79 -6.88 -26.74
C GLN A 382 16.02 -6.01 -25.73
N LEU A 383 16.70 -5.58 -24.65
CA LEU A 383 16.13 -4.76 -23.57
C LEU A 383 16.45 -3.26 -23.71
N LYS A 384 17.15 -2.85 -24.77
CA LYS A 384 17.44 -1.44 -25.04
C LYS A 384 16.17 -0.60 -25.18
N ALA A 385 15.13 -1.15 -25.80
CA ALA A 385 13.84 -0.47 -25.94
C ALA A 385 13.19 -0.17 -24.58
N HIS A 386 13.21 -1.12 -23.65
CA HIS A 386 12.72 -0.94 -22.28
C HIS A 386 13.47 0.16 -21.55
N THR A 387 14.80 0.15 -21.66
CA THR A 387 15.65 1.17 -21.04
C THR A 387 15.28 2.57 -21.55
N THR A 388 15.20 2.74 -22.87
CA THR A 388 14.85 4.03 -23.50
C THR A 388 13.43 4.46 -23.13
N GLN A 389 12.46 3.53 -23.18
CA GLN A 389 11.07 3.80 -22.85
C GLN A 389 10.92 4.29 -21.41
N PHE A 390 11.53 3.61 -20.44
CA PHE A 390 11.45 4.00 -19.03
C PHE A 390 12.12 5.35 -18.81
N ARG A 391 13.37 5.53 -19.25
CA ARG A 391 14.11 6.79 -19.10
C ARG A 391 13.35 7.99 -19.66
N GLN A 392 12.83 7.86 -20.88
CA GLN A 392 12.05 8.92 -21.52
C GLN A 392 10.77 9.22 -20.74
N THR A 393 10.08 8.19 -20.26
CA THR A 393 8.85 8.34 -19.48
C THR A 393 9.12 9.06 -18.16
N ILE A 394 10.14 8.65 -17.41
CA ILE A 394 10.51 9.30 -16.14
C ILE A 394 10.95 10.75 -16.37
N GLN A 395 11.70 11.02 -17.45
CA GLN A 395 12.08 12.38 -17.82
C GLN A 395 10.85 13.25 -18.14
N ASN A 396 9.89 12.71 -18.89
CA ASN A 396 8.64 13.40 -19.21
C ASN A 396 7.81 13.68 -17.94
N ILE A 397 7.65 12.69 -17.06
CA ILE A 397 6.95 12.86 -15.78
C ILE A 397 7.61 13.97 -14.96
N TYR A 398 8.95 13.95 -14.83
CA TYR A 398 9.66 14.98 -14.08
C TYR A 398 9.57 16.37 -14.73
N ALA A 399 9.56 16.46 -16.06
CA ALA A 399 9.39 17.73 -16.77
C ALA A 399 8.01 18.39 -16.48
N VAL A 400 6.97 17.59 -16.28
CA VAL A 400 5.61 18.08 -16.00
C VAL A 400 5.39 18.34 -14.51
N PHE A 401 5.79 17.42 -13.64
CA PHE A 401 5.41 17.41 -12.24
C PHE A 401 6.55 17.76 -11.27
N GLY A 402 7.81 17.75 -11.74
CA GLY A 402 8.98 18.00 -10.90
C GLY A 402 8.99 17.13 -9.64
N PRO A 403 9.29 17.71 -8.45
CA PRO A 403 9.24 16.99 -7.18
C PRO A 403 7.85 16.47 -6.76
N LYS A 404 6.77 16.87 -7.46
CA LYS A 404 5.40 16.40 -7.21
C LYS A 404 5.02 15.18 -8.06
N ALA A 405 5.96 14.65 -8.84
CA ALA A 405 5.78 13.39 -9.56
C ALA A 405 5.36 12.26 -8.62
N GLY A 406 4.39 11.46 -9.05
CA GLY A 406 3.83 10.36 -8.26
C GLY A 406 3.15 10.81 -6.95
N ARG A 407 2.84 12.10 -6.74
CA ARG A 407 2.16 12.60 -5.53
C ARG A 407 0.70 12.91 -5.84
N LEU A 408 -0.20 12.56 -4.92
CA LEU A 408 -1.60 12.97 -5.00
C LEU A 408 -1.74 14.43 -4.60
N TYR A 409 -2.64 15.16 -5.24
CA TYR A 409 -3.09 16.48 -4.78
C TYR A 409 -4.50 16.35 -4.26
N ASP A 410 -4.74 16.77 -3.01
CA ASP A 410 -6.05 16.77 -2.39
C ASP A 410 -6.40 18.18 -1.90
N VAL A 411 -7.70 18.44 -1.75
CA VAL A 411 -8.23 19.73 -1.30
C VAL A 411 -9.21 19.49 -0.17
N ASP A 412 -8.99 20.14 0.96
CA ASP A 412 -9.95 20.13 2.06
C ASP A 412 -11.29 20.73 1.58
N PRO A 413 -12.39 19.96 1.60
CA PRO A 413 -13.67 20.41 1.07
C PRO A 413 -14.26 21.60 1.83
N HIS A 414 -13.90 21.80 3.10
CA HIS A 414 -14.40 22.89 3.93
C HIS A 414 -13.57 24.16 3.75
N THR A 415 -12.25 24.03 3.72
CA THR A 415 -11.34 25.20 3.71
C THR A 415 -10.84 25.56 2.31
N ASN A 416 -11.00 24.68 1.32
CA ASN A 416 -10.41 24.77 -0.02
C ASN A 416 -8.88 24.89 -0.05
N LYS A 417 -8.21 24.59 1.07
CA LYS A 417 -6.76 24.50 1.12
C LYS A 417 -6.34 23.19 0.47
N GLY A 418 -5.54 23.29 -0.58
CA GLY A 418 -4.98 22.16 -1.27
C GLY A 418 -3.57 21.84 -0.81
N ALA A 419 -3.21 20.57 -0.88
CA ALA A 419 -1.88 20.12 -0.58
C ALA A 419 -1.52 18.91 -1.44
N TRP A 420 -0.26 18.88 -1.87
CA TRP A 420 0.34 17.65 -2.39
C TRP A 420 0.69 16.74 -1.22
N ASP A 421 0.38 15.45 -1.37
CA ASP A 421 0.86 14.44 -0.43
C ASP A 421 2.40 14.41 -0.45
N SER A 422 2.98 14.17 0.71
CA SER A 422 4.41 13.92 0.87
C SER A 422 4.81 12.55 0.35
N LYS A 423 3.89 11.58 0.38
CA LYS A 423 4.13 10.18 0.04
C LYS A 423 3.98 9.89 -1.44
N PHE A 424 4.87 9.05 -1.98
CA PHE A 424 4.75 8.53 -3.33
C PHE A 424 3.55 7.59 -3.41
N SER A 425 2.77 7.70 -4.48
CA SER A 425 1.64 6.85 -4.79
C SER A 425 1.90 6.16 -6.13
N ILE A 426 2.02 4.83 -6.09
CA ILE A 426 2.18 4.01 -7.29
C ILE A 426 1.02 4.18 -8.27
N LEU A 427 -0.20 4.39 -7.77
CA LEU A 427 -1.40 4.58 -8.59
C LEU A 427 -1.36 5.91 -9.34
N VAL A 428 -0.91 6.97 -8.66
CA VAL A 428 -0.70 8.28 -9.31
C VAL A 428 0.42 8.19 -10.34
N PHE A 429 1.49 7.46 -10.02
CA PHE A 429 2.57 7.22 -10.97
C PHE A 429 2.08 6.47 -12.22
N GLU A 430 1.23 5.43 -12.08
CA GLU A 430 0.62 4.74 -13.22
C GLU A 430 -0.18 5.69 -14.13
N ILE A 431 -0.97 6.59 -13.53
CA ILE A 431 -1.73 7.62 -14.26
C ILE A 431 -0.80 8.56 -15.03
N GLN A 432 0.25 9.06 -14.37
CA GLN A 432 1.21 9.98 -15.00
C GLN A 432 2.05 9.28 -16.08
N ALA A 433 2.47 8.04 -15.83
CA ALA A 433 3.26 7.24 -16.76
C ALA A 433 2.47 6.88 -18.01
N SER A 434 1.20 6.49 -17.87
CA SER A 434 0.35 6.13 -19.01
C SER A 434 0.15 7.30 -19.99
N ALA A 435 0.04 8.53 -19.48
CA ALA A 435 -0.12 9.73 -20.30
C ALA A 435 1.18 10.20 -20.98
N LEU A 436 2.33 9.94 -20.36
CA LEU A 436 3.61 10.53 -20.74
C LEU A 436 4.62 9.56 -21.35
N MET A 437 4.33 8.26 -21.34
CA MET A 437 5.14 7.25 -22.03
C MET A 437 5.11 7.42 -23.56
N ASN A 438 6.22 7.09 -24.22
CA ASN A 438 6.36 7.14 -25.67
C ASN A 438 6.05 8.52 -26.31
N ARG A 439 6.14 9.62 -25.54
CA ARG A 439 5.94 10.99 -26.05
C ARG A 439 7.27 11.70 -26.27
N PRO A 440 7.45 12.46 -27.37
CA PRO A 440 8.65 13.28 -27.56
C PRO A 440 8.80 14.34 -26.47
N ILE A 441 9.98 14.44 -25.86
CA ILE A 441 10.25 15.35 -24.73
C ILE A 441 9.90 16.81 -25.05
N VAL A 442 10.22 17.28 -26.26
CA VAL A 442 9.98 18.67 -26.67
C VAL A 442 8.49 19.01 -26.65
N LYS A 443 7.63 18.08 -27.10
CA LYS A 443 6.18 18.26 -27.07
C LYS A 443 5.65 18.27 -25.63
N VAL A 444 6.16 17.37 -24.79
CA VAL A 444 5.78 17.32 -23.37
C VAL A 444 6.18 18.60 -22.65
N GLN A 445 7.40 19.11 -22.88
CA GLN A 445 7.89 20.35 -22.27
C GLN A 445 7.07 21.56 -22.71
N HIS A 446 6.71 21.66 -23.99
CA HIS A 446 5.88 22.76 -24.50
C HIS A 446 4.48 22.77 -23.87
N SER A 447 3.91 21.60 -23.59
CA SER A 447 2.58 21.45 -23.01
C SER A 447 2.57 21.16 -21.50
N ALA A 448 3.71 21.28 -20.82
CA ALA A 448 3.87 20.80 -19.45
C ALA A 448 2.88 21.45 -18.47
N GLU A 449 2.68 22.77 -18.58
CA GLU A 449 1.73 23.48 -17.71
C GLU A 449 0.29 23.05 -17.96
N GLN A 450 -0.11 22.88 -19.23
CA GLN A 450 -1.45 22.45 -19.60
C GLN A 450 -1.74 21.04 -19.08
N ILE A 451 -0.77 20.12 -19.20
CA ILE A 451 -0.90 18.75 -18.70
C ILE A 451 -0.99 18.75 -17.17
N ARG A 452 -0.20 19.57 -16.47
CA ARG A 452 -0.23 19.68 -15.01
C ARG A 452 -1.56 20.23 -14.51
N GLU A 453 -2.09 21.28 -15.14
CA GLU A 453 -3.40 21.85 -14.77
C GLU A 453 -4.54 20.88 -15.08
N LEU A 454 -4.48 20.18 -16.21
CA LEU A 454 -5.41 19.10 -16.53
C LEU A 454 -5.37 17.98 -15.50
N PHE A 455 -4.17 17.53 -15.10
CA PHE A 455 -4.02 16.52 -14.06
C PHE A 455 -4.68 16.97 -12.75
N LEU A 456 -4.37 18.16 -12.25
CA LEU A 456 -4.95 18.70 -11.01
C LEU A 456 -6.47 18.81 -11.07
N PHE A 457 -7.00 19.28 -12.20
CA PHE A 457 -8.45 19.36 -12.41
C PHE A 457 -9.08 17.96 -12.40
N THR A 458 -8.56 17.05 -13.23
CA THR A 458 -9.10 15.70 -13.39
C THR A 458 -9.05 14.90 -12.08
N MET A 459 -7.95 14.98 -11.31
CA MET A 459 -7.86 14.29 -10.02
C MET A 459 -8.89 14.78 -8.99
N LEU A 460 -9.39 16.01 -9.12
CA LEU A 460 -10.38 16.59 -8.21
C LEU A 460 -11.83 16.48 -8.72
N SER A 461 -12.04 16.36 -10.04
CA SER A 461 -13.38 16.37 -10.64
C SER A 461 -13.84 15.04 -11.21
N ASP A 462 -12.91 14.12 -11.54
CA ASP A 462 -13.24 12.86 -12.21
C ASP A 462 -13.45 11.73 -11.20
N SER A 463 -14.72 11.38 -10.97
CA SER A 463 -15.10 10.35 -10.00
C SER A 463 -14.54 8.96 -10.34
N ALA A 464 -14.37 8.63 -11.63
CA ALA A 464 -13.82 7.33 -12.01
C ALA A 464 -12.34 7.23 -11.68
N LEU A 465 -11.55 8.29 -11.92
CA LEU A 465 -10.14 8.33 -11.52
C LEU A 465 -9.99 8.39 -9.99
N GLN A 466 -10.84 9.15 -9.30
CA GLN A 466 -10.88 9.17 -7.83
C GLN A 466 -11.21 7.80 -7.24
N ASP A 467 -12.17 7.09 -7.84
CA ASP A 467 -12.47 5.71 -7.48
C ASP A 467 -11.29 4.77 -7.75
N ALA A 468 -10.60 4.96 -8.87
CA ALA A 468 -9.45 4.14 -9.26
C ALA A 468 -8.22 4.29 -8.38
N ILE A 469 -8.13 5.39 -7.62
CA ILE A 469 -7.08 5.61 -6.62
C ILE A 469 -7.53 5.33 -5.17
N SER A 470 -8.84 5.22 -4.91
CA SER A 470 -9.40 5.06 -3.56
C SER A 470 -9.92 3.65 -3.25
N LYS A 471 -10.30 2.87 -4.27
CA LYS A 471 -10.83 1.50 -4.15
C LYS A 471 -9.76 0.46 -4.50
N ARG A 472 -9.91 -0.77 -3.96
CA ARG A 472 -9.06 -1.97 -4.20
C ARG A 472 -8.41 -1.97 -5.59
N THR A 473 -7.08 -1.92 -5.66
CA THR A 473 -6.37 -1.55 -6.89
C THR A 473 -6.12 -2.71 -7.86
N GLY A 474 -6.33 -3.95 -7.42
CA GLY A 474 -6.28 -5.18 -8.24
C GLY A 474 -7.47 -5.39 -9.18
N SER A 475 -8.45 -4.47 -9.23
CA SER A 475 -9.54 -4.56 -10.20
C SER A 475 -9.03 -4.23 -11.61
N THR A 476 -9.35 -5.08 -12.59
CA THR A 476 -9.09 -4.83 -14.01
C THR A 476 -9.69 -3.51 -14.48
N LEU A 477 -10.90 -3.18 -14.00
CA LEU A 477 -11.57 -1.93 -14.34
C LEU A 477 -10.78 -0.72 -13.86
N GLN A 478 -10.42 -0.70 -12.57
CA GLN A 478 -9.70 0.44 -11.98
C GLN A 478 -8.31 0.59 -12.59
N THR A 479 -7.63 -0.51 -12.89
CA THR A 479 -6.33 -0.50 -13.58
C THR A 479 -6.44 0.07 -14.99
N ASN A 480 -7.46 -0.34 -15.75
CA ASN A 480 -7.72 0.25 -17.07
C ASN A 480 -7.98 1.74 -16.97
N VAL A 481 -8.83 2.18 -16.04
CA VAL A 481 -9.11 3.62 -15.82
C VAL A 481 -7.82 4.40 -15.56
N ARG A 482 -6.91 3.91 -14.71
CA ARG A 482 -5.62 4.56 -14.44
C ARG A 482 -4.73 4.67 -15.68
N TRP A 483 -4.76 3.66 -16.56
CA TRP A 483 -3.88 3.58 -17.72
C TRP A 483 -4.45 4.18 -19.01
N THR A 484 -5.74 4.51 -19.06
CA THR A 484 -6.38 5.06 -20.28
C THR A 484 -6.92 6.46 -20.06
N ARG A 485 -7.66 6.70 -18.97
CA ARG A 485 -8.54 7.87 -18.87
C ARG A 485 -7.79 9.20 -18.92
N PHE A 486 -6.69 9.33 -18.18
CA PHE A 486 -5.90 10.56 -18.20
C PHE A 486 -5.07 10.70 -19.49
N ARG A 487 -4.54 9.59 -20.01
CA ARG A 487 -3.83 9.57 -21.30
C ARG A 487 -4.72 10.11 -22.42
N ASP A 488 -5.94 9.61 -22.54
CA ASP A 488 -6.86 10.00 -23.60
C ASP A 488 -7.23 11.50 -23.54
N LEU A 489 -7.15 12.14 -22.36
CA LEU A 489 -7.31 13.58 -22.20
C LEU A 489 -6.04 14.38 -22.60
N VAL A 490 -4.86 13.79 -22.44
CA VAL A 490 -3.55 14.40 -22.77
C VAL A 490 -3.23 14.26 -24.26
N ASP A 491 -3.73 13.22 -24.92
CA ASP A 491 -3.46 12.92 -26.33
C ASP A 491 -3.74 14.09 -27.29
N PRO A 492 -4.90 14.78 -27.23
CA PRO A 492 -5.16 15.93 -28.09
C PRO A 492 -4.21 17.11 -27.86
N ILE A 493 -3.74 17.28 -26.61
CA ILE A 493 -2.79 18.35 -26.24
C ILE A 493 -1.44 18.08 -26.90
N ILE A 494 -0.90 16.86 -26.74
CA ILE A 494 0.40 16.47 -27.29
C ILE A 494 0.37 16.40 -28.83
N ASN A 495 -0.75 15.97 -29.41
CA ASN A 495 -0.89 15.84 -30.86
C ASN A 495 -1.17 17.19 -31.54
N GLY A 496 -1.48 18.25 -30.79
CA GLY A 496 -1.86 19.54 -31.35
C GLY A 496 -3.22 19.52 -32.07
N THR A 497 -4.05 18.51 -31.80
CA THR A 497 -5.41 18.38 -32.37
C THR A 497 -6.46 19.03 -31.49
N GLN A 498 -6.06 19.57 -30.34
CA GLN A 498 -6.94 20.35 -29.50
C GLN A 498 -7.35 21.66 -30.19
N VAL A 499 -8.64 21.77 -30.52
CA VAL A 499 -9.22 22.91 -31.25
C VAL A 499 -9.19 24.19 -30.42
N GLU A 500 -9.44 24.10 -29.10
CA GLU A 500 -9.34 25.23 -28.18
C GLU A 500 -8.66 24.81 -26.87
N PRO A 501 -7.73 25.63 -26.31
CA PRO A 501 -7.12 25.36 -25.01
C PRO A 501 -8.21 25.26 -23.93
N ARG A 502 -8.19 24.22 -23.10
CA ARG A 502 -9.16 24.10 -21.98
C ARG A 502 -8.76 24.89 -20.72
N PHE A 503 -7.54 25.39 -20.68
CA PHE A 503 -6.99 26.11 -19.54
C PHE A 503 -6.41 27.44 -19.99
N PHE A 504 -6.48 28.41 -19.09
CA PHE A 504 -5.86 29.70 -19.27
C PHE A 504 -4.38 29.62 -18.95
N ASP A 505 -3.57 30.43 -19.63
CA ASP A 505 -2.13 30.44 -19.42
C ASP A 505 -1.74 30.90 -18.02
N PHE A 506 -0.55 30.47 -17.57
CA PHE A 506 -0.05 30.76 -16.22
C PHE A 506 0.06 32.26 -15.94
N ALA A 507 0.53 33.05 -16.92
CA ALA A 507 0.73 34.48 -16.75
C ALA A 507 -0.62 35.19 -16.55
N PHE A 508 -1.65 34.80 -17.28
CA PHE A 508 -2.99 35.31 -17.12
C PHE A 508 -3.60 34.91 -15.76
N ARG A 509 -3.45 33.64 -15.33
CA ARG A 509 -3.89 33.24 -13.98
C ARG A 509 -3.17 34.04 -12.89
N ARG A 510 -1.86 34.24 -13.02
CA ARG A 510 -1.04 35.03 -12.09
C ARG A 510 -1.55 36.46 -12.00
N ALA A 511 -1.79 37.10 -13.14
CA ALA A 511 -2.33 38.46 -13.20
C ALA A 511 -3.71 38.58 -12.52
N LEU A 512 -4.60 37.60 -12.71
CA LEU A 512 -5.90 37.58 -12.03
C LEU A 512 -5.75 37.42 -10.52
N TYR A 513 -4.89 36.49 -10.08
CA TYR A 513 -4.63 36.24 -8.67
C TYR A 513 -4.04 37.47 -7.96
N ASP A 514 -3.01 38.09 -8.55
CA ASP A 514 -2.31 39.22 -7.95
C ASP A 514 -3.22 40.46 -7.87
N LYS A 515 -4.14 40.63 -8.83
CA LYS A 515 -5.11 41.72 -8.84
C LYS A 515 -6.25 41.52 -7.84
N PHE A 516 -6.80 40.31 -7.77
CA PHE A 516 -7.99 40.01 -6.97
C PHE A 516 -8.03 38.54 -6.53
N PRO A 517 -7.35 38.19 -5.42
CA PRO A 517 -7.23 36.81 -4.94
C PRO A 517 -8.49 36.34 -4.21
N ILE A 518 -9.66 36.47 -4.85
CA ILE A 518 -10.96 36.05 -4.32
C ILE A 518 -11.58 35.05 -5.28
N CYS A 519 -12.05 33.93 -4.74
CA CYS A 519 -12.77 32.93 -5.51
C CYS A 519 -14.17 33.45 -5.86
N LEU A 520 -14.47 33.57 -7.15
CA LEU A 520 -15.77 34.09 -7.60
C LEU A 520 -16.92 33.08 -7.44
N LEU A 521 -16.63 31.81 -7.11
CA LEU A 521 -17.63 30.79 -6.82
C LEU A 521 -18.11 30.83 -5.36
N CYS A 522 -17.19 30.86 -4.38
CA CYS A 522 -17.54 30.84 -2.94
C CYS A 522 -17.39 32.20 -2.25
N LYS A 523 -16.87 33.22 -2.95
CA LYS A 523 -16.63 34.58 -2.46
C LYS A 523 -15.60 34.71 -1.33
N ASN A 524 -14.87 33.63 -1.02
CA ASN A 524 -13.79 33.64 -0.02
C ASN A 524 -12.42 33.94 -0.65
N GLN A 525 -11.49 34.44 0.17
CA GLN A 525 -10.11 34.70 -0.22
C GLN A 525 -9.37 33.41 -0.60
N ILE A 526 -8.50 33.49 -1.61
CA ILE A 526 -7.57 32.44 -2.00
C ILE A 526 -6.19 32.76 -1.42
N HIS A 527 -5.82 32.07 -0.35
CA HIS A 527 -4.60 32.37 0.40
C HIS A 527 -3.29 31.93 -0.30
N SER A 528 -3.37 30.98 -1.23
CA SER A 528 -2.21 30.48 -1.98
C SER A 528 -2.51 30.47 -3.47
N PHE A 529 -1.53 30.88 -4.28
CA PHE A 529 -1.64 30.77 -5.73
C PHE A 529 -1.84 29.33 -6.20
N GLU A 530 -1.24 28.35 -5.51
CA GLU A 530 -1.42 26.93 -5.83
C GLU A 530 -2.85 26.45 -5.62
N ASP A 531 -3.63 27.10 -4.75
CA ASP A 531 -5.06 26.79 -4.55
C ASP A 531 -5.96 27.41 -5.62
N SER A 532 -5.39 28.24 -6.51
CA SER A 532 -6.11 28.98 -7.53
C SER A 532 -6.17 28.24 -8.88
N THR A 533 -7.29 28.40 -9.56
CA THR A 533 -7.49 28.06 -10.96
C THR A 533 -8.30 29.15 -11.63
N VAL A 534 -8.27 29.18 -12.96
CA VAL A 534 -9.20 29.99 -13.75
C VAL A 534 -10.32 29.08 -14.23
N ASP A 535 -11.55 29.43 -13.88
CA ASP A 535 -12.79 28.76 -14.28
C ASP A 535 -13.46 29.58 -15.38
N HIS A 536 -14.21 28.90 -16.25
CA HIS A 536 -15.04 29.57 -17.25
C HIS A 536 -16.35 30.04 -16.63
N ILE A 537 -16.72 31.29 -16.85
CA ILE A 537 -18.01 31.85 -16.42
C ILE A 537 -19.13 31.06 -17.09
N THR A 538 -19.12 30.99 -18.43
CA THR A 538 -19.90 30.06 -19.24
C THR A 538 -19.08 28.78 -19.44
N PRO A 539 -19.52 27.63 -18.92
CA PRO A 539 -18.78 26.37 -19.04
C PRO A 539 -18.48 25.99 -20.49
N TYR A 540 -17.32 25.36 -20.72
CA TYR A 540 -16.94 24.84 -22.03
C TYR A 540 -17.97 23.85 -22.58
N SER A 541 -18.55 23.00 -21.71
CA SER A 541 -19.65 22.07 -22.08
C SER A 541 -20.91 22.76 -22.62
N LYS A 542 -21.06 24.07 -22.37
CA LYS A 542 -22.15 24.91 -22.88
C LYS A 542 -21.69 25.84 -24.00
N GLY A 543 -20.55 25.55 -24.64
CA GLY A 543 -19.99 26.35 -25.74
C GLY A 543 -19.22 27.58 -25.31
N GLY A 544 -18.89 27.73 -24.02
CA GLY A 544 -18.06 28.83 -23.55
C GLY A 544 -16.61 28.72 -24.02
N LYS A 545 -16.11 29.76 -24.68
CA LYS A 545 -14.73 29.80 -25.19
C LYS A 545 -13.71 30.09 -24.08
N THR A 546 -12.48 29.61 -24.24
CA THR A 546 -11.35 30.00 -23.39
C THR A 546 -10.83 31.37 -23.80
N ALA A 547 -11.56 32.40 -23.39
CA ALA A 547 -11.28 33.81 -23.68
C ALA A 547 -11.27 34.61 -22.38
N ARG A 548 -10.50 35.71 -22.33
CA ARG A 548 -10.26 36.48 -21.10
C ARG A 548 -11.55 37.03 -20.48
N GLU A 549 -12.56 37.29 -21.32
CA GLU A 549 -13.87 37.81 -20.93
C GLU A 549 -14.74 36.73 -20.27
N ASN A 550 -14.46 35.46 -20.58
CA ASN A 550 -15.15 34.30 -20.00
C ASN A 550 -14.38 33.72 -18.80
N ALA A 551 -13.37 34.42 -18.28
CA ALA A 551 -12.50 33.92 -17.22
C ALA A 551 -12.90 34.45 -15.85
N GLN A 552 -12.91 33.57 -14.84
CA GLN A 552 -13.03 33.96 -13.45
C GLN A 552 -12.07 33.17 -12.55
N LEU A 553 -11.48 33.85 -11.55
CA LEU A 553 -10.62 33.18 -10.58
C LEU A 553 -11.46 32.36 -9.59
N ALA A 554 -11.03 31.13 -9.31
CA ALA A 554 -11.70 30.22 -8.39
C ALA A 554 -10.70 29.40 -7.57
N HIS A 555 -11.13 28.92 -6.40
CA HIS A 555 -10.44 27.81 -5.74
C HIS A 555 -10.53 26.56 -6.62
N ARG A 556 -9.45 25.76 -6.68
CA ARG A 556 -9.45 24.47 -7.39
C ARG A 556 -10.58 23.55 -6.91
N GLY A 557 -10.77 23.44 -5.60
CA GLY A 557 -11.84 22.62 -5.01
C GLY A 557 -13.24 23.10 -5.40
N CYS A 558 -13.48 24.42 -5.40
CA CYS A 558 -14.76 24.98 -5.86
C CYS A 558 -15.01 24.69 -7.33
N ASN A 559 -14.01 24.88 -8.19
CA ASN A 559 -14.10 24.60 -9.61
C ASN A 559 -14.38 23.11 -9.87
N ALA A 560 -13.67 22.22 -9.19
CA ALA A 560 -13.87 20.79 -9.32
C ALA A 560 -15.29 20.36 -8.93
N ARG A 561 -15.82 20.85 -7.80
CA ARG A 561 -17.20 20.53 -7.35
C ARG A 561 -18.29 21.04 -8.30
N LYS A 562 -18.11 22.25 -8.86
CA LYS A 562 -19.00 22.81 -9.90
C LYS A 562 -19.08 21.88 -11.12
N ASN A 563 -17.97 21.28 -11.51
CA ASN A 563 -17.91 20.41 -12.67
C ASN A 563 -18.36 18.97 -12.37
N ALA A 564 -18.15 18.47 -11.16
CA ALA A 564 -18.64 17.15 -10.72
C ALA A 564 -20.18 17.04 -10.68
N THR A 565 -20.89 18.16 -10.60
CA THR A 565 -22.37 18.23 -10.61
C THR A 565 -22.96 18.47 -12.01
N THR A 566 -22.13 18.59 -13.05
CA THR A 566 -22.59 18.74 -14.43
C THR A 566 -22.65 17.35 -15.08
N PRO A 567 -23.82 16.87 -15.54
CA PRO A 567 -23.92 15.56 -16.18
C PRO A 567 -23.00 15.50 -17.40
N VAL A 568 -22.17 14.47 -17.47
CA VAL A 568 -21.34 14.16 -18.64
C VAL A 568 -22.31 13.81 -19.76
N ILE A 569 -22.50 14.71 -20.72
CA ILE A 569 -23.09 14.34 -22.00
C ILE A 569 -22.05 13.46 -22.67
N GLU A 570 -22.33 12.16 -22.76
CA GLU A 570 -21.55 11.24 -23.58
C GLU A 570 -21.47 11.80 -25.00
N ALA A 571 -20.26 12.10 -25.46
CA ALA A 571 -20.06 12.39 -26.86
C ALA A 571 -20.26 11.06 -27.63
N THR A 572 -21.34 11.00 -28.39
CA THR A 572 -21.66 9.96 -29.38
C THR A 572 -20.53 9.71 -30.37
#